data_AF-A0A4P6XLS3-F1
#
_entry.id   AF-A0A4P6XLS3-F1
#
_cell.length_a   1.000
_cell.length_b   1.000
_cell.length_c   1.000
_cell.angle_alpha   90.00
_cell.angle_beta   90.00
_cell.angle_gamma   90.00
#
_symmetry.space_group_name_H-M   'P 1'
#
loop_
_entity.id
_entity.type
_entity.pdbx_description
1 polymer ?
#
loop_
_entity_poly.entity_id
_entity_poly.type
_entity_poly.pdbx_seq_one_letter_code
_entity_poly.pdbx_strand_id
1 'polypeptide(L)'
;MTTNQDEWSSVSVALLKNPYDFKLWQKLVYSAESQNGLINKNLNQVEIENLRKSYESFLNRYPFLLRYWMSYALWERRLDHNDKAEEIFLRALRFGGYDVTLWVTYLKFKIETLTNNIGDILKLFEAARQNIGYNYQSFEFYLLYLEFLNTYADQTNNFRKKSIMLLRIMLEVPLYNFSAAYEKIFDFVSSKSSTIDDFSQFMHASNLAALKKLSQNNKKVIQEQLEKVVADAYVVNQSKSFELFGYERLLVNNELVHEASSVSLNQIETWANYLNFVECTYPFDYVMQLYERALLSTCNHQKIILKYVDYCVIKGKHLQASNILCKTMPNSDRSASVWALLRLIDLEIATGSVLKAKDLISKYILANSDIPNSVFEKLMQIEAFISANDEDHLCALTHEIIAATKSPIFLEKLTKLPVSDAKQKEFFLRFVGKGNTDSYISLAGSIELAKYAFFWTKLRELCDDSDLEGITFPQLSNRPHDS
;
A
#
# COMPACT_ATOMS: atom_id res chain seq x y z
N MET A 1 -40.92 -14.05 -13.74
CA MET A 1 -40.22 -14.53 -12.52
C MET A 1 -39.21 -15.63 -12.84
N THR A 2 -39.43 -16.53 -13.81
CA THR A 2 -38.47 -17.62 -14.15
C THR A 2 -37.26 -17.18 -14.99
N THR A 3 -37.40 -16.21 -15.90
CA THR A 3 -36.34 -15.84 -16.86
C THR A 3 -35.05 -15.32 -16.23
N ASN A 4 -35.13 -14.52 -15.16
CA ASN A 4 -33.93 -13.87 -14.57
C ASN A 4 -33.15 -14.81 -13.62
N GLN A 5 -33.82 -15.82 -13.05
CA GLN A 5 -33.16 -16.83 -12.23
C GLN A 5 -32.41 -17.85 -13.11
N ASP A 6 -32.94 -18.13 -14.29
CA ASP A 6 -32.27 -18.92 -15.33
C ASP A 6 -31.03 -18.18 -15.87
N GLU A 7 -31.09 -16.85 -16.04
CA GLU A 7 -29.94 -16.04 -16.44
C GLU A 7 -28.81 -16.06 -15.41
N TRP A 8 -29.09 -15.86 -14.12
CA TRP A 8 -28.08 -15.92 -13.06
C TRP A 8 -27.36 -17.29 -13.03
N SER A 9 -28.13 -18.36 -13.17
CA SER A 9 -27.60 -19.74 -13.18
C SER A 9 -26.73 -19.98 -14.40
N SER A 10 -27.17 -19.52 -15.58
CA SER A 10 -26.40 -19.60 -16.83
C SER A 10 -25.07 -18.84 -16.77
N VAL A 11 -25.10 -17.59 -16.26
CA VAL A 11 -23.88 -16.77 -16.10
C VAL A 11 -22.93 -17.41 -15.08
N SER A 12 -23.47 -17.97 -13.99
CA SER A 12 -22.66 -18.69 -12.99
C SER A 12 -21.92 -19.89 -13.61
N VAL A 13 -22.59 -20.66 -14.46
CA VAL A 13 -21.96 -21.78 -15.19
C VAL A 13 -20.92 -21.28 -16.20
N ALA A 14 -21.16 -20.15 -16.87
CA ALA A 14 -20.19 -19.54 -17.77
C ALA A 14 -18.91 -19.09 -17.03
N LEU A 15 -19.05 -18.54 -15.82
CA LEU A 15 -17.93 -18.14 -14.97
C LEU A 15 -17.10 -19.33 -14.46
N LEU A 16 -17.69 -20.50 -14.27
CA LEU A 16 -16.91 -21.72 -13.97
C LEU A 16 -15.97 -22.11 -15.11
N LYS A 17 -16.35 -21.82 -16.36
CA LYS A 17 -15.52 -22.08 -17.54
C LYS A 17 -14.48 -20.98 -17.76
N ASN A 18 -14.87 -19.72 -17.57
CA ASN A 18 -13.99 -18.54 -17.74
C ASN A 18 -14.00 -17.64 -16.50
N PRO A 19 -13.26 -17.99 -15.43
CA PRO A 19 -13.31 -17.25 -14.16
C PRO A 19 -12.73 -15.83 -14.23
N TYR A 20 -11.97 -15.49 -15.27
CA TYR A 20 -11.28 -14.21 -15.42
C TYR A 20 -12.04 -13.19 -16.28
N ASP A 21 -13.22 -13.54 -16.81
CA ASP A 21 -14.00 -12.61 -17.62
C ASP A 21 -14.74 -11.59 -16.74
N PHE A 22 -14.18 -10.39 -16.67
CA PHE A 22 -14.75 -9.28 -15.91
C PHE A 22 -16.20 -8.93 -16.30
N LYS A 23 -16.54 -9.00 -17.59
CA LYS A 23 -17.90 -8.66 -18.07
C LYS A 23 -18.92 -9.70 -17.61
N LEU A 24 -18.52 -10.98 -17.54
CA LEU A 24 -19.38 -12.03 -16.97
C LEU A 24 -19.65 -11.81 -15.49
N TRP A 25 -18.66 -11.35 -14.73
CA TRP A 25 -18.86 -11.00 -13.32
C TRP A 25 -19.81 -9.80 -13.14
N GLN A 26 -19.68 -8.75 -13.95
CA GLN A 26 -20.63 -7.63 -13.91
C GLN A 26 -22.06 -8.09 -14.25
N LYS A 27 -22.21 -8.96 -15.25
CA LYS A 27 -23.50 -9.57 -15.61
C LYS A 27 -24.06 -10.41 -14.47
N LEU A 28 -23.22 -11.14 -13.74
CA LEU A 28 -23.64 -11.93 -12.58
C LEU A 28 -24.28 -11.03 -11.52
N VAL A 29 -23.57 -9.97 -11.12
CA VAL A 29 -24.07 -9.00 -10.14
C VAL A 29 -25.36 -8.34 -10.64
N TYR A 30 -25.38 -7.87 -11.89
CA TYR A 30 -26.57 -7.25 -12.48
C TYR A 30 -27.77 -8.19 -12.48
N SER A 31 -27.58 -9.46 -12.88
CA SER A 31 -28.65 -10.46 -12.89
C SER A 31 -29.18 -10.76 -11.49
N ALA A 32 -28.33 -10.72 -10.47
CA ALA A 32 -28.74 -10.90 -9.08
C ALA A 32 -29.54 -9.68 -8.57
N GLU A 33 -29.16 -8.46 -8.97
CA GLU A 33 -29.90 -7.24 -8.63
C GLU A 33 -31.26 -7.16 -9.34
N SER A 34 -31.35 -7.60 -10.59
CA SER A 34 -32.54 -7.48 -11.44
C SER A 34 -33.55 -8.62 -11.26
N GLN A 35 -33.31 -9.59 -10.36
CA GLN A 35 -34.15 -10.79 -10.24
C GLN A 35 -35.63 -10.48 -9.99
N ASN A 36 -35.97 -9.42 -9.25
CA ASN A 36 -37.36 -9.03 -8.96
C ASN A 36 -37.61 -7.50 -8.81
N GLY A 37 -36.76 -6.66 -9.40
CA GLY A 37 -36.92 -5.19 -9.37
C GLY A 37 -36.01 -4.50 -8.35
N LEU A 38 -36.54 -3.54 -7.57
CA LEU A 38 -35.74 -2.78 -6.60
C LEU A 38 -35.44 -3.62 -5.35
N ILE A 39 -34.17 -3.61 -4.91
CA ILE A 39 -33.76 -4.22 -3.64
C ILE A 39 -34.51 -3.55 -2.48
N ASN A 40 -35.40 -4.30 -1.85
CA ASN A 40 -36.25 -3.87 -0.74
C ASN A 40 -36.52 -5.03 0.24
N LYS A 41 -37.20 -4.74 1.35
CA LYS A 41 -37.46 -5.68 2.45
C LYS A 41 -38.34 -6.90 2.09
N ASN A 42 -38.94 -6.92 0.89
CA ASN A 42 -39.81 -8.00 0.44
C ASN A 42 -39.06 -9.11 -0.32
N LEU A 43 -37.73 -9.01 -0.45
CA LEU A 43 -36.91 -10.05 -1.06
C LEU A 43 -36.93 -11.34 -0.22
N ASN A 44 -36.97 -12.48 -0.90
CA ASN A 44 -36.90 -13.79 -0.26
C ASN A 44 -35.47 -14.09 0.21
N GLN A 45 -35.34 -14.94 1.24
CA GLN A 45 -34.04 -15.28 1.82
C GLN A 45 -33.05 -15.86 0.80
N VAL A 46 -33.53 -16.69 -0.13
CA VAL A 46 -32.70 -17.29 -1.21
C VAL A 46 -32.14 -16.22 -2.15
N GLU A 47 -32.92 -15.18 -2.45
CA GLU A 47 -32.50 -14.09 -3.34
C GLU A 47 -31.44 -13.21 -2.69
N ILE A 48 -31.65 -12.88 -1.41
CA ILE A 48 -30.66 -12.15 -0.60
C ILE A 48 -29.35 -12.94 -0.57
N GLU A 49 -29.43 -14.26 -0.39
CA GLU A 49 -28.25 -15.10 -0.31
C GLU A 49 -27.52 -15.26 -1.65
N ASN A 50 -28.25 -15.33 -2.76
CA ASN A 50 -27.68 -15.26 -4.11
C ASN A 50 -27.00 -13.92 -4.38
N LEU A 51 -27.61 -12.81 -3.95
CA LEU A 51 -27.04 -11.47 -4.07
C LEU A 51 -25.74 -11.35 -3.28
N ARG A 52 -25.74 -11.78 -2.00
CA ARG A 52 -24.53 -11.85 -1.15
C ARG A 52 -23.44 -12.65 -1.83
N LYS A 53 -23.73 -13.89 -2.25
CA LYS A 53 -22.74 -14.77 -2.89
C LYS A 53 -22.15 -14.18 -4.17
N SER A 54 -22.98 -13.50 -4.97
CA SER A 54 -22.54 -12.84 -6.20
C SER A 54 -21.57 -11.70 -5.90
N TYR A 55 -21.93 -10.82 -4.96
CA TYR A 55 -21.09 -9.71 -4.53
C TYR A 55 -19.79 -10.19 -3.85
N GLU A 56 -19.87 -11.12 -2.91
CA GLU A 56 -18.70 -11.70 -2.21
C GLU A 56 -17.71 -12.35 -3.18
N SER A 57 -18.21 -13.18 -4.10
CA SER A 57 -17.35 -13.86 -5.09
C SER A 57 -16.67 -12.86 -6.03
N PHE A 58 -17.41 -11.82 -6.45
CA PHE A 58 -16.89 -10.79 -7.32
C PHE A 58 -15.84 -9.91 -6.64
N LEU A 59 -16.13 -9.43 -5.43
CA LEU A 59 -15.26 -8.54 -4.66
C LEU A 59 -14.04 -9.27 -4.07
N ASN A 60 -14.13 -10.56 -3.80
CA ASN A 60 -12.96 -11.38 -3.46
C ASN A 60 -11.96 -11.45 -4.61
N ARG A 61 -12.43 -11.39 -5.87
CA ARG A 61 -11.58 -11.39 -7.06
C ARG A 61 -11.11 -9.99 -7.44
N TYR A 62 -11.99 -8.99 -7.36
CA TYR A 62 -11.71 -7.60 -7.72
C TYR A 62 -11.94 -6.67 -6.50
N PRO A 63 -11.06 -6.70 -5.49
CA PRO A 63 -11.28 -5.99 -4.23
C PRO A 63 -11.17 -4.46 -4.35
N PHE A 64 -10.52 -3.94 -5.39
CA PHE A 64 -10.38 -2.49 -5.61
C PHE A 64 -11.65 -1.82 -6.15
N LEU A 65 -12.74 -2.56 -6.35
CA LEU A 65 -13.99 -2.03 -6.92
C LEU A 65 -14.89 -1.42 -5.88
N LEU A 66 -14.46 -0.28 -5.36
CA LEU A 66 -15.10 0.42 -4.24
C LEU A 66 -16.57 0.77 -4.50
N ARG A 67 -16.96 1.04 -5.75
CA ARG A 67 -18.36 1.26 -6.14
C ARG A 67 -19.24 0.06 -5.77
N TYR A 68 -18.79 -1.16 -6.01
CA TYR A 68 -19.54 -2.37 -5.69
C TYR A 68 -19.55 -2.64 -4.18
N TRP A 69 -18.45 -2.36 -3.46
CA TRP A 69 -18.45 -2.40 -2.00
C TRP A 69 -19.49 -1.45 -1.39
N MET A 70 -19.56 -0.21 -1.88
CA MET A 70 -20.53 0.78 -1.42
C MET A 70 -21.96 0.34 -1.76
N SER A 71 -22.22 -0.09 -2.99
CA SER A 71 -23.52 -0.64 -3.38
C SER A 71 -23.94 -1.80 -2.47
N TYR A 72 -23.00 -2.71 -2.15
CA TYR A 72 -23.23 -3.84 -1.26
C TYR A 72 -23.67 -3.41 0.13
N ALA A 73 -22.89 -2.56 0.78
CA ALA A 73 -23.21 -2.08 2.12
C ALA A 73 -24.54 -1.30 2.14
N LEU A 74 -24.81 -0.46 1.14
CA LEU A 74 -26.02 0.34 1.07
C LEU A 74 -27.28 -0.51 0.85
N TRP A 75 -27.20 -1.60 0.10
CA TRP A 75 -28.37 -2.48 -0.06
C TRP A 75 -28.61 -3.36 1.17
N GLU A 76 -27.56 -3.82 1.88
CA GLU A 76 -27.74 -4.48 3.19
C GLU A 76 -28.38 -3.53 4.21
N ARG A 77 -28.00 -2.25 4.18
CA ARG A 77 -28.65 -1.21 4.96
C ARG A 77 -30.13 -1.06 4.60
N ARG A 78 -30.50 -1.08 3.31
CA ARG A 78 -31.92 -1.04 2.89
C ARG A 78 -32.75 -2.21 3.42
N LEU A 79 -32.11 -3.33 3.72
CA LEU A 79 -32.72 -4.51 4.35
C LEU A 79 -32.69 -4.47 5.90
N ASP A 80 -32.30 -3.34 6.50
CA ASP A 80 -32.08 -3.14 7.95
C ASP A 80 -30.98 -4.03 8.57
N HIS A 81 -30.11 -4.66 7.76
CA HIS A 81 -28.98 -5.44 8.27
C HIS A 81 -27.77 -4.54 8.56
N ASN A 82 -27.91 -3.62 9.52
CA ASN A 82 -26.90 -2.60 9.82
C ASN A 82 -25.54 -3.19 10.22
N ASP A 83 -25.53 -4.27 11.01
CA ASP A 83 -24.28 -4.92 11.45
C ASP A 83 -23.48 -5.46 10.27
N LYS A 84 -24.17 -6.06 9.28
CA LYS A 84 -23.56 -6.56 8.06
C LYS A 84 -23.08 -5.42 7.17
N ALA A 85 -23.89 -4.37 7.02
CA ALA A 85 -23.49 -3.18 6.26
C ALA A 85 -22.21 -2.57 6.84
N GLU A 86 -22.10 -2.49 8.17
CA GLU A 86 -20.89 -2.02 8.85
C GLU A 86 -19.68 -2.95 8.60
N GLU A 87 -19.84 -4.26 8.70
CA GLU A 87 -18.78 -5.22 8.36
C GLU A 87 -18.26 -5.03 6.93
N ILE A 88 -19.18 -4.83 5.98
CA ILE A 88 -18.85 -4.63 4.55
C ILE A 88 -18.10 -3.31 4.36
N PHE A 89 -18.52 -2.21 5.00
CA PHE A 89 -17.77 -0.94 4.96
C PHE A 89 -16.36 -1.09 5.55
N LEU A 90 -16.22 -1.76 6.69
CA LEU A 90 -14.91 -1.99 7.31
C LEU A 90 -13.99 -2.85 6.43
N ARG A 91 -14.55 -3.85 5.74
CA ARG A 91 -13.80 -4.64 4.73
C ARG A 91 -13.39 -3.78 3.54
N ALA A 92 -14.29 -2.95 3.03
CA ALA A 92 -14.02 -2.04 1.93
C ALA A 92 -12.88 -1.06 2.26
N LEU A 93 -12.85 -0.53 3.49
CA LEU A 93 -11.79 0.38 3.95
C LEU A 93 -10.39 -0.26 3.99
N ARG A 94 -10.29 -1.59 4.06
CA ARG A 94 -8.98 -2.28 3.95
C ARG A 94 -8.36 -2.10 2.57
N PHE A 95 -9.18 -1.96 1.54
CA PHE A 95 -8.74 -1.77 0.15
C PHE A 95 -8.81 -0.31 -0.29
N GLY A 96 -9.88 0.38 0.07
CA GLY A 96 -10.20 1.76 -0.32
C GLY A 96 -10.01 2.79 0.78
N GLY A 97 -9.14 2.55 1.77
CA GLY A 97 -8.97 3.43 2.93
C GLY A 97 -8.56 4.88 2.62
N TYR A 98 -8.22 5.21 1.38
CA TYR A 98 -7.86 6.56 0.93
C TYR A 98 -8.85 7.14 -0.10
N ASP A 99 -9.99 6.47 -0.28
CA ASP A 99 -11.07 6.92 -1.17
C ASP A 99 -12.05 7.83 -0.41
N VAL A 100 -12.23 9.05 -0.92
CA VAL A 100 -13.10 10.06 -0.29
C VAL A 100 -14.55 9.60 -0.30
N THR A 101 -15.02 9.07 -1.42
CA THR A 101 -16.43 8.67 -1.61
C THR A 101 -16.83 7.56 -0.66
N LEU A 102 -15.96 6.56 -0.47
CA LEU A 102 -16.17 5.46 0.47
C LEU A 102 -16.30 5.97 1.91
N TRP A 103 -15.37 6.82 2.36
CA TRP A 103 -15.42 7.40 3.70
C TRP A 103 -16.66 8.26 3.92
N VAL A 104 -16.99 9.14 2.98
CA VAL A 104 -18.18 10.00 3.08
C VAL A 104 -19.45 9.15 3.15
N THR A 105 -19.56 8.11 2.32
CA THR A 105 -20.71 7.19 2.32
C THR A 105 -20.81 6.43 3.65
N TYR A 106 -19.70 5.94 4.18
CA TYR A 106 -19.67 5.24 5.46
C TYR A 106 -20.02 6.17 6.64
N LEU A 107 -19.48 7.38 6.66
CA LEU A 107 -19.78 8.37 7.70
C LEU A 107 -21.26 8.80 7.67
N LYS A 108 -21.86 9.00 6.50
CA LYS A 108 -23.30 9.25 6.36
C LYS A 108 -24.12 8.09 6.94
N PHE A 109 -23.79 6.84 6.58
CA PHE A 109 -24.42 5.65 7.17
C PHE A 109 -24.29 5.61 8.70
N LYS A 110 -23.12 5.95 9.27
CA LYS A 110 -22.93 5.98 10.73
C LYS A 110 -23.72 7.10 11.40
N ILE A 111 -23.86 8.27 10.77
CA ILE A 111 -24.74 9.34 11.28
C ILE A 111 -26.20 8.91 11.26
N GLU A 112 -26.67 8.30 10.17
CA GLU A 112 -28.06 7.83 10.05
C GLU A 112 -28.41 6.69 11.02
N THR A 113 -27.42 5.91 11.43
CA THR A 113 -27.55 4.82 12.42
C THR A 113 -27.05 5.22 13.81
N LEU A 114 -26.80 6.51 14.02
CA LEU A 114 -26.36 7.04 15.31
C LEU A 114 -27.41 6.74 16.38
N THR A 115 -26.95 6.23 17.51
CA THR A 115 -27.77 6.06 18.71
C THR A 115 -27.32 7.03 19.79
N ASN A 116 -26.35 6.65 20.62
CA ASN A 116 -25.78 7.48 21.70
C ASN A 116 -24.24 7.43 21.73
N ASN A 117 -23.61 7.10 20.61
CA ASN A 117 -22.18 6.86 20.47
C ASN A 117 -21.45 8.00 19.72
N ILE A 118 -21.83 9.26 19.99
CA ILE A 118 -21.30 10.46 19.33
C ILE A 118 -19.76 10.50 19.40
N GLY A 119 -19.19 10.12 20.54
CA GLY A 119 -17.73 10.07 20.72
C GLY A 119 -17.02 9.07 19.81
N ASP A 120 -17.65 7.93 19.49
CA ASP A 120 -17.06 6.94 18.59
C ASP A 120 -17.19 7.38 17.13
N ILE A 121 -18.28 8.05 16.76
CA ILE A 121 -18.41 8.68 15.44
C ILE A 121 -17.37 9.79 15.28
N LEU A 122 -17.07 10.58 16.32
CA LEU A 122 -16.00 11.57 16.28
C LEU A 122 -14.63 10.93 16.03
N LYS A 123 -14.30 9.81 16.70
CA LYS A 123 -13.06 9.06 16.43
C LYS A 123 -13.02 8.58 14.98
N LEU A 124 -14.16 8.17 14.43
CA LEU A 124 -14.26 7.75 13.04
C LEU A 124 -14.02 8.90 12.06
N PHE A 125 -14.57 10.09 12.32
CA PHE A 125 -14.26 11.30 11.55
C PHE A 125 -12.77 11.66 11.61
N GLU A 126 -12.14 11.50 12.76
CA GLU A 126 -10.69 11.73 12.88
C GLU A 126 -9.86 10.70 12.12
N ALA A 127 -10.26 9.42 12.15
CA ALA A 127 -9.64 8.38 11.34
C ALA A 127 -9.80 8.67 9.84
N ALA A 128 -10.98 9.11 9.40
CA ALA A 128 -11.20 9.56 8.04
C ALA A 128 -10.29 10.74 7.69
N ARG A 129 -10.22 11.78 8.54
CA ARG A 129 -9.36 12.95 8.33
C ARG A 129 -7.89 12.58 8.18
N GLN A 130 -7.40 11.61 8.95
CA GLN A 130 -6.02 11.11 8.85
C GLN A 130 -5.71 10.38 7.54
N ASN A 131 -6.72 9.80 6.88
CA ASN A 131 -6.54 9.06 5.63
C ASN A 131 -6.88 9.89 4.38
N ILE A 132 -7.89 10.75 4.44
CA ILE A 132 -8.41 11.48 3.27
C ILE A 132 -8.41 13.01 3.42
N GLY A 133 -7.97 13.55 4.55
CA GLY A 133 -8.04 14.99 4.83
C GLY A 133 -7.21 15.88 3.90
N TYR A 134 -6.17 15.34 3.26
CA TYR A 134 -5.35 16.08 2.28
C TYR A 134 -5.77 15.83 0.83
N ASN A 135 -6.79 15.00 0.60
CA ASN A 135 -7.24 14.69 -0.74
C ASN A 135 -7.84 15.93 -1.42
N TYR A 136 -7.44 16.18 -2.67
CA TYR A 136 -7.92 17.32 -3.46
C TYR A 136 -9.46 17.42 -3.53
N GLN A 137 -10.17 16.29 -3.47
CA GLN A 137 -11.63 16.21 -3.52
C GLN A 137 -12.30 16.08 -2.14
N SER A 138 -11.58 16.26 -1.02
CA SER A 138 -12.11 16.03 0.33
C SER A 138 -13.04 17.14 0.87
N PHE A 139 -13.46 18.09 0.04
CA PHE A 139 -14.32 19.19 0.48
C PHE A 139 -15.67 18.69 1.05
N GLU A 140 -16.32 17.72 0.39
CA GLU A 140 -17.58 17.14 0.87
C GLU A 140 -17.40 16.47 2.24
N PHE A 141 -16.26 15.81 2.48
CA PHE A 141 -15.93 15.24 3.79
C PHE A 141 -15.88 16.32 4.88
N TYR A 142 -15.24 17.46 4.61
CA TYR A 142 -15.18 18.56 5.59
C TYR A 142 -16.54 19.18 5.86
N LEU A 143 -17.40 19.31 4.85
CA LEU A 143 -18.77 19.80 5.05
C LEU A 143 -19.56 18.85 5.94
N LEU A 144 -19.53 17.55 5.67
CA LEU A 144 -20.19 16.54 6.48
C LEU A 144 -19.67 16.56 7.93
N TYR A 145 -18.35 16.73 8.11
CA TYR A 145 -17.75 16.79 9.44
C TYR A 145 -18.17 18.06 10.20
N LEU A 146 -18.19 19.22 9.54
CA LEU A 146 -18.69 20.46 10.13
C LEU A 146 -20.18 20.36 10.51
N GLU A 147 -21.00 19.76 9.65
CA GLU A 147 -22.42 19.52 9.91
C GLU A 147 -22.62 18.64 11.14
N PHE A 148 -21.88 17.54 11.24
CA PHE A 148 -21.88 16.68 12.42
C PHE A 148 -21.50 17.45 13.70
N LEU A 149 -20.37 18.18 13.67
CA LEU A 149 -19.91 18.93 14.84
C LEU A 149 -20.92 20.00 15.27
N ASN A 150 -21.53 20.71 14.32
CA ASN A 150 -22.50 21.76 14.62
C ASN A 150 -23.82 21.20 15.14
N THR A 151 -24.28 20.07 14.60
CA THR A 151 -25.54 19.42 14.99
C THR A 151 -25.48 18.86 16.41
N TYR A 152 -24.34 18.29 16.79
CA TYR A 152 -24.14 17.66 18.11
C TYR A 152 -23.28 18.51 19.07
N ALA A 153 -23.08 19.80 18.78
CA ALA A 153 -22.32 20.68 19.67
C ALA A 153 -23.06 20.92 20.99
N ASP A 154 -22.34 20.78 22.09
CA ASP A 154 -22.79 21.19 23.43
C ASP A 154 -21.70 22.02 24.12
N GLN A 155 -22.00 22.54 25.32
CA GLN A 155 -21.07 23.41 26.05
C GLN A 155 -19.84 22.66 26.62
N THR A 156 -19.89 21.33 26.66
CA THR A 156 -18.92 20.47 27.36
C THR A 156 -17.97 19.73 26.40
N ASN A 157 -18.38 19.46 25.17
CA ASN A 157 -17.69 18.55 24.25
C ASN A 157 -16.61 19.21 23.37
N ASN A 158 -16.42 20.52 23.47
CA ASN A 158 -15.44 21.30 22.69
C ASN A 158 -15.62 21.20 21.15
N PHE A 159 -16.78 20.80 20.63
CA PHE A 159 -16.99 20.65 19.17
C PHE A 159 -16.85 21.98 18.42
N ARG A 160 -17.20 23.10 19.06
CA ARG A 160 -16.96 24.44 18.52
C ARG A 160 -15.47 24.70 18.25
N LYS A 161 -14.58 24.29 19.16
CA LYS A 161 -13.12 24.44 18.94
C LYS A 161 -12.66 23.55 17.79
N LYS A 162 -13.20 22.33 17.71
CA LYS A 162 -12.93 21.37 16.64
C LYS A 162 -13.37 21.91 15.27
N SER A 163 -14.56 22.51 15.17
CA SER A 163 -15.06 23.07 13.90
C SER A 163 -14.20 24.24 13.41
N ILE A 164 -13.74 25.11 14.32
CA ILE A 164 -12.78 26.19 14.00
C ILE A 164 -11.45 25.61 13.51
N MET A 165 -10.96 24.54 14.12
CA MET A 165 -9.75 23.85 13.67
C MET A 165 -9.91 23.27 12.26
N LEU A 166 -11.09 22.72 11.91
CA LEU A 166 -11.37 22.25 10.55
C LEU A 166 -11.40 23.40 9.53
N LEU A 167 -12.02 24.53 9.86
CA LEU A 167 -11.97 25.74 9.03
C LEU A 167 -10.52 26.19 8.78
N ARG A 168 -9.68 26.12 9.83
CA ARG A 168 -8.27 26.44 9.71
C ARG A 168 -7.51 25.45 8.83
N ILE A 169 -7.81 24.15 8.90
CA ILE A 169 -7.22 23.16 7.99
C ILE A 169 -7.61 23.45 6.54
N MET A 170 -8.88 23.71 6.26
CA MET A 170 -9.36 24.01 4.90
C MET A 170 -8.75 25.28 4.30
N LEU A 171 -8.30 26.22 5.14
CA LEU A 171 -7.53 27.39 4.69
C LEU A 171 -6.21 26.97 4.03
N GLU A 172 -5.53 25.97 4.60
CA GLU A 172 -4.16 25.58 4.27
C GLU A 172 -4.08 24.44 3.24
N VAL A 173 -5.09 23.57 3.20
CA VAL A 173 -5.16 22.45 2.25
C VAL A 173 -5.69 22.94 0.89
N PRO A 174 -4.98 22.66 -0.22
CA PRO A 174 -5.46 23.01 -1.55
C PRO A 174 -6.56 22.03 -1.99
N LEU A 175 -7.81 22.47 -1.90
CA LEU A 175 -9.01 21.70 -2.27
C LEU A 175 -9.50 22.11 -3.66
N TYR A 176 -10.15 21.19 -4.38
CA TYR A 176 -10.82 21.50 -5.64
C TYR A 176 -11.86 22.62 -5.48
N ASN A 177 -12.70 22.51 -4.44
CA ASN A 177 -13.71 23.50 -4.10
C ASN A 177 -13.20 24.55 -3.11
N PHE A 178 -11.94 25.00 -3.23
CA PHE A 178 -11.37 25.99 -2.31
C PHE A 178 -12.23 27.26 -2.20
N SER A 179 -12.84 27.74 -3.28
CA SER A 179 -13.72 28.93 -3.21
C SER A 179 -14.86 28.77 -2.21
N ALA A 180 -15.57 27.64 -2.27
CA ALA A 180 -16.67 27.35 -1.34
C ALA A 180 -16.16 27.12 0.09
N ALA A 181 -14.97 26.54 0.26
CA ALA A 181 -14.34 26.43 1.58
C ALA A 181 -14.03 27.81 2.18
N TYR A 182 -13.53 28.73 1.37
CA TYR A 182 -13.24 30.09 1.79
C TYR A 182 -14.49 30.90 2.09
N GLU A 183 -15.59 30.71 1.36
CA GLU A 183 -16.90 31.29 1.73
C GLU A 183 -17.30 30.90 3.15
N LYS A 184 -17.17 29.62 3.53
CA LYS A 184 -17.43 29.16 4.91
C LYS A 184 -16.51 29.78 5.94
N ILE A 185 -15.23 29.96 5.60
CA ILE A 185 -14.25 30.61 6.48
C ILE A 185 -14.59 32.10 6.65
N PHE A 186 -14.94 32.79 5.55
CA PHE A 186 -15.38 34.18 5.58
C PHE A 186 -16.66 34.35 6.38
N ASP A 187 -17.65 33.46 6.22
CA ASP A 187 -18.88 33.47 7.02
C ASP A 187 -18.57 33.36 8.52
N PHE A 188 -17.63 32.48 8.89
CA PHE A 188 -17.17 32.35 10.27
C PHE A 188 -16.49 33.62 10.79
N VAL A 189 -15.54 34.18 10.04
CA VAL A 189 -14.81 35.39 10.46
C VAL A 189 -15.76 36.58 10.54
N SER A 190 -16.68 36.69 9.57
CA SER A 190 -17.63 37.79 9.42
C SER A 190 -18.77 37.75 10.45
N SER A 191 -19.02 36.56 11.02
CA SER A 191 -20.16 36.33 11.90
C SER A 191 -20.09 37.14 13.19
N LYS A 192 -21.24 37.74 13.54
CA LYS A 192 -21.43 38.41 14.83
C LYS A 192 -21.30 37.44 16.01
N SER A 193 -21.59 36.15 15.82
CA SER A 193 -21.54 35.12 16.86
C SER A 193 -20.12 34.64 17.19
N SER A 194 -19.13 35.00 16.37
CA SER A 194 -17.72 34.66 16.60
C SER A 194 -17.13 35.52 17.71
N THR A 195 -16.40 34.90 18.62
CA THR A 195 -15.80 35.55 19.80
C THR A 195 -14.30 35.72 19.61
N ILE A 196 -13.68 36.55 20.46
CA ILE A 196 -12.22 36.70 20.48
C ILE A 196 -11.54 35.38 20.87
N ASP A 197 -12.19 34.54 21.69
CA ASP A 197 -11.70 33.21 22.02
C ASP A 197 -11.72 32.28 20.79
N ASP A 198 -12.77 32.33 19.98
CA ASP A 198 -12.83 31.57 18.72
C ASP A 198 -11.68 31.96 17.76
N PHE A 199 -11.40 33.26 17.64
CA PHE A 199 -10.27 33.74 16.84
C PHE A 199 -8.92 33.27 17.39
N SER A 200 -8.80 33.05 18.71
CA SER A 200 -7.59 32.48 19.31
C SER A 200 -7.35 31.03 18.96
N GLN A 201 -8.41 30.28 18.62
CA GLN A 201 -8.31 28.89 18.16
C GLN A 201 -8.03 28.82 16.65
N PHE A 202 -8.42 29.85 15.89
CA PHE A 202 -8.23 29.92 14.44
C PHE A 202 -6.80 30.31 14.04
N MET A 203 -6.06 31.00 14.91
CA MET A 203 -4.72 31.51 14.59
C MET A 203 -3.72 31.25 15.71
N HIS A 204 -2.43 31.22 15.37
CA HIS A 204 -1.39 31.04 16.37
C HIS A 204 -1.40 32.15 17.44
N ALA A 205 -1.17 31.77 18.70
CA ALA A 205 -1.29 32.67 19.85
C ALA A 205 -0.41 33.92 19.75
N SER A 206 0.78 33.81 19.14
CA SER A 206 1.69 34.95 18.91
C SER A 206 1.08 36.01 17.99
N ASN A 207 0.43 35.58 16.91
CA ASN A 207 -0.16 36.47 15.91
C ASN A 207 -1.39 37.16 16.50
N LEU A 208 -2.18 36.43 17.29
CA LEU A 208 -3.29 37.01 18.02
C LEU A 208 -2.82 38.04 19.05
N ALA A 209 -1.73 37.76 19.79
CA ALA A 209 -1.20 38.70 20.77
C ALA A 209 -0.72 40.01 20.11
N ALA A 210 -0.08 39.92 18.95
CA ALA A 210 0.30 41.08 18.15
C ALA A 210 -0.95 41.87 17.68
N LEU A 211 -1.95 41.16 17.14
CA LEU A 211 -3.22 41.79 16.72
C LEU A 211 -3.98 42.42 17.87
N LYS A 212 -4.05 41.78 19.04
CA LYS A 212 -4.69 42.33 20.26
C LYS A 212 -4.03 43.61 20.73
N LYS A 213 -2.69 43.66 20.70
CA LYS A 213 -1.92 44.87 21.02
C LYS A 213 -2.19 46.00 20.03
N LEU A 214 -2.16 45.71 18.73
CA LEU A 214 -2.40 46.69 17.66
C LEU A 214 -3.85 47.22 17.63
N SER A 215 -4.81 46.35 17.91
CA SER A 215 -6.25 46.65 17.85
C SER A 215 -6.85 47.11 19.18
N GLN A 216 -6.06 47.20 20.25
CA GLN A 216 -6.54 47.49 21.61
C GLN A 216 -7.71 46.58 22.05
N ASN A 217 -7.67 45.29 21.69
CA ASN A 217 -8.74 44.31 21.90
C ASN A 217 -10.10 44.65 21.25
N ASN A 218 -10.13 45.56 20.26
CA ASN A 218 -11.36 45.84 19.52
C ASN A 218 -11.70 44.69 18.57
N LYS A 219 -12.77 43.95 18.87
CA LYS A 219 -13.25 42.81 18.06
C LYS A 219 -13.39 43.16 16.58
N LYS A 220 -13.96 44.32 16.24
CA LYS A 220 -14.22 44.71 14.84
C LYS A 220 -12.91 44.90 14.07
N VAL A 221 -11.93 45.54 14.70
CA VAL A 221 -10.61 45.75 14.07
C VAL A 221 -9.86 44.43 13.91
N ILE A 222 -9.95 43.51 14.89
CA ILE A 222 -9.37 42.16 14.78
C ILE A 222 -10.01 41.40 13.62
N GLN A 223 -11.33 41.49 13.49
CA GLN A 223 -12.08 40.85 12.42
C GLN A 223 -11.67 41.38 11.03
N GLU A 224 -11.62 42.69 10.84
CA GLU A 224 -11.17 43.31 9.57
C GLU A 224 -9.74 42.89 9.18
N GLN A 225 -8.85 42.69 10.17
CA GLN A 225 -7.49 42.20 9.91
C GLN A 225 -7.47 40.70 9.58
N LEU A 226 -8.30 39.89 10.24
CA LEU A 226 -8.44 38.47 9.93
C LEU A 226 -9.01 38.26 8.52
N GLU A 227 -9.99 39.06 8.10
CA GLU A 227 -10.54 39.02 6.74
C GLU A 227 -9.44 39.27 5.70
N LYS A 228 -8.52 40.21 5.96
CA LYS A 228 -7.35 40.44 5.09
C LYS A 228 -6.40 39.24 5.04
N VAL A 229 -6.08 38.66 6.20
CA VAL A 229 -5.21 37.47 6.27
C VAL A 229 -5.84 36.29 5.52
N VAL A 230 -7.16 36.10 5.64
CA VAL A 230 -7.89 35.06 4.91
C VAL A 230 -7.90 35.36 3.40
N ALA A 231 -8.07 36.62 3.00
CA ALA A 231 -7.98 37.01 1.59
C ALA A 231 -6.59 36.76 0.99
N ASP A 232 -5.52 37.04 1.73
CA ASP A 232 -4.15 36.75 1.27
C ASP A 232 -3.92 35.23 1.15
N ALA A 233 -4.40 34.46 2.14
CA ALA A 233 -4.35 33.00 2.10
C ALA A 233 -5.14 32.42 0.92
N TYR A 234 -6.28 33.03 0.56
CA TYR A 234 -7.09 32.63 -0.60
C TYR A 234 -6.28 32.70 -1.89
N VAL A 235 -5.55 33.78 -2.12
CA VAL A 235 -4.72 33.95 -3.34
C VAL A 235 -3.65 32.85 -3.42
N VAL A 236 -3.01 32.53 -2.29
CA VAL A 236 -2.01 31.45 -2.23
C VAL A 236 -2.65 30.09 -2.49
N ASN A 237 -3.78 29.78 -1.85
CA ASN A 237 -4.48 28.50 -2.02
C ASN A 237 -5.01 28.36 -3.45
N GLN A 238 -5.55 29.43 -4.03
CA GLN A 238 -5.96 29.48 -5.43
C GLN A 238 -4.81 29.10 -6.37
N SER A 239 -3.63 29.71 -6.21
CA SER A 239 -2.45 29.37 -7.01
C SER A 239 -2.08 27.89 -6.89
N LYS A 240 -1.99 27.37 -5.65
CA LYS A 240 -1.66 25.96 -5.40
C LYS A 240 -2.70 25.02 -6.02
N SER A 241 -3.97 25.29 -5.83
CA SER A 241 -5.07 24.48 -6.35
C SER A 241 -5.09 24.45 -7.89
N PHE A 242 -4.68 25.53 -8.56
CA PHE A 242 -4.52 25.55 -10.02
C PHE A 242 -3.32 24.74 -10.52
N GLU A 243 -2.19 24.75 -9.80
CA GLU A 243 -1.05 23.88 -10.12
C GLU A 243 -1.43 22.40 -10.04
N LEU A 244 -2.14 22.01 -8.96
CA LEU A 244 -2.63 20.64 -8.79
C LEU A 244 -3.67 20.27 -9.86
N PHE A 245 -4.55 21.21 -10.22
CA PHE A 245 -5.58 20.98 -11.24
C PHE A 245 -5.01 20.52 -12.59
N GLY A 246 -3.81 20.99 -12.95
CA GLY A 246 -3.11 20.57 -14.16
C GLY A 246 -2.90 19.06 -14.25
N TYR A 247 -2.59 18.42 -13.12
CA TYR A 247 -2.46 16.96 -12.99
C TYR A 247 -3.82 16.29 -12.81
N GLU A 248 -4.65 16.81 -11.90
CA GLU A 248 -5.93 16.21 -11.50
C GLU A 248 -6.88 16.03 -12.69
N ARG A 249 -6.96 17.01 -13.60
CA ARG A 249 -7.81 16.93 -14.80
C ARG A 249 -7.45 15.76 -15.72
N LEU A 250 -6.18 15.36 -15.77
CA LEU A 250 -5.71 14.26 -16.61
C LEU A 250 -6.02 12.88 -16.00
N LEU A 251 -6.36 12.83 -14.71
CA LEU A 251 -6.58 11.60 -13.94
C LEU A 251 -8.06 11.18 -13.83
N VAL A 252 -8.99 11.95 -14.41
CA VAL A 252 -10.45 11.78 -14.23
C VAL A 252 -11.04 10.48 -14.83
N ASN A 253 -10.33 9.77 -15.71
CA ASN A 253 -10.84 8.58 -16.41
C ASN A 253 -10.77 7.25 -15.59
N ASN A 254 -11.03 7.28 -14.28
CA ASN A 254 -10.80 6.13 -13.37
C ASN A 254 -12.00 5.20 -13.13
N GLU A 255 -13.12 5.35 -13.84
CA GLU A 255 -14.37 4.68 -13.43
C GLU A 255 -14.36 3.15 -13.51
N LEU A 256 -13.38 2.54 -14.19
CA LEU A 256 -13.39 1.10 -14.51
C LEU A 256 -11.98 0.44 -14.46
N VAL A 257 -11.07 0.93 -13.61
CA VAL A 257 -9.79 0.22 -13.43
C VAL A 257 -10.04 -0.99 -12.55
N HIS A 258 -10.04 -2.17 -13.17
CA HIS A 258 -10.27 -3.46 -12.49
C HIS A 258 -8.97 -4.26 -12.34
N GLU A 259 -7.97 -3.97 -13.18
CA GLU A 259 -6.69 -4.66 -13.22
C GLU A 259 -5.54 -3.69 -13.52
N ALA A 260 -4.33 -3.96 -13.02
CA ALA A 260 -3.14 -3.15 -13.29
C ALA A 260 -2.79 -3.05 -14.78
N SER A 261 -3.12 -4.09 -15.55
CA SER A 261 -2.96 -4.17 -17.02
C SER A 261 -3.88 -3.21 -17.79
N SER A 262 -4.98 -2.78 -17.18
CA SER A 262 -5.93 -1.85 -17.79
C SER A 262 -5.55 -0.38 -17.66
N VAL A 263 -4.50 -0.06 -16.88
CA VAL A 263 -4.05 1.31 -16.64
C VAL A 263 -3.22 1.81 -17.81
N SER A 264 -3.56 2.98 -18.35
CA SER A 264 -2.79 3.55 -19.46
C SER A 264 -1.40 4.02 -19.01
N LEU A 265 -0.39 3.86 -19.88
CA LEU A 265 0.96 4.36 -19.61
C LEU A 265 0.97 5.87 -19.32
N ASN A 266 0.14 6.64 -20.04
CA ASN A 266 -0.01 8.08 -19.83
C ASN A 266 -0.50 8.42 -18.41
N GLN A 267 -1.41 7.62 -17.83
CA GLN A 267 -1.85 7.82 -16.44
C GLN A 267 -0.70 7.55 -15.46
N ILE A 268 0.09 6.50 -15.69
CA ILE A 268 1.24 6.17 -14.84
C ILE A 268 2.29 7.29 -14.88
N GLU A 269 2.56 7.84 -16.06
CA GLU A 269 3.46 8.99 -16.23
C GLU A 269 2.92 10.26 -15.58
N THR A 270 1.62 10.54 -15.74
CA THR A 270 0.96 11.67 -15.07
C THR A 270 1.08 11.55 -13.55
N TRP A 271 0.80 10.37 -12.99
CA TRP A 271 1.00 10.11 -11.56
C TRP A 271 2.45 10.28 -11.12
N ALA A 272 3.41 9.76 -11.88
CA ALA A 272 4.83 9.90 -11.55
C ALA A 272 5.26 11.38 -11.50
N ASN A 273 4.83 12.19 -12.47
CA ASN A 273 5.11 13.62 -12.51
C ASN A 273 4.43 14.37 -11.36
N TYR A 274 3.18 14.01 -11.06
CA TYR A 274 2.44 14.59 -9.96
C TYR A 274 3.13 14.29 -8.61
N LEU A 275 3.52 13.04 -8.37
CA LEU A 275 4.22 12.63 -7.17
C LEU A 275 5.58 13.34 -7.03
N ASN A 276 6.36 13.46 -8.11
CA ASN A 276 7.64 14.20 -8.11
C ASN A 276 7.44 15.66 -7.66
N PHE A 277 6.41 16.33 -8.16
CA PHE A 277 6.11 17.72 -7.78
C PHE A 277 5.76 17.83 -6.29
N VAL A 278 4.90 16.93 -5.81
CA VAL A 278 4.39 16.98 -4.43
C VAL A 278 5.45 16.62 -3.40
N GLU A 279 6.37 15.69 -3.70
CA GLU A 279 7.50 15.32 -2.85
C GLU A 279 8.42 16.50 -2.49
N CYS A 280 8.57 17.46 -3.41
CA CYS A 280 9.41 18.64 -3.24
C CYS A 280 8.69 19.79 -2.51
N THR A 281 7.36 19.80 -2.53
CA THR A 281 6.57 20.99 -2.19
C THR A 281 5.74 20.82 -0.91
N TYR A 282 5.31 19.60 -0.60
CA TYR A 282 4.35 19.31 0.46
C TYR A 282 4.96 18.46 1.59
N PRO A 283 4.38 18.51 2.81
CA PRO A 283 4.83 17.71 3.94
C PRO A 283 4.57 16.21 3.71
N PHE A 284 5.26 15.38 4.49
CA PHE A 284 5.22 13.92 4.36
C PHE A 284 3.79 13.34 4.38
N ASP A 285 2.93 13.77 5.31
CA ASP A 285 1.58 13.22 5.45
C ASP A 285 0.69 13.51 4.22
N TYR A 286 0.90 14.66 3.57
CA TYR A 286 0.22 15.00 2.32
C TYR A 286 0.70 14.10 1.18
N VAL A 287 2.03 13.97 1.03
CA VAL A 287 2.66 13.14 -0.01
C VAL A 287 2.23 11.68 0.15
N MET A 288 2.16 11.20 1.37
CA MET A 288 1.75 9.85 1.74
C MET A 288 0.31 9.53 1.32
N GLN A 289 -0.66 10.40 1.64
CA GLN A 289 -2.04 10.21 1.20
C GLN A 289 -2.18 10.23 -0.33
N LEU A 290 -1.39 11.07 -1.01
CA LEU A 290 -1.39 11.11 -2.47
C LEU A 290 -0.83 9.82 -3.08
N TYR A 291 0.22 9.26 -2.50
CA TYR A 291 0.76 7.96 -2.89
C TYR A 291 -0.28 6.83 -2.78
N GLU A 292 -0.99 6.78 -1.67
CA GLU A 292 -2.02 5.75 -1.46
C GLU A 292 -3.18 5.89 -2.44
N ARG A 293 -3.56 7.13 -2.78
CA ARG A 293 -4.53 7.40 -3.85
C ARG A 293 -4.00 6.95 -5.22
N ALA A 294 -2.72 7.21 -5.51
CA ALA A 294 -2.09 6.78 -6.75
C ALA A 294 -2.08 5.24 -6.86
N LEU A 295 -1.75 4.53 -5.77
CA LEU A 295 -1.80 3.06 -5.71
C LEU A 295 -3.21 2.53 -5.97
N LEU A 296 -4.23 3.15 -5.37
CA LEU A 296 -5.63 2.76 -5.58
C LEU A 296 -6.04 2.91 -7.06
N SER A 297 -5.73 4.04 -7.68
CA SER A 297 -6.10 4.30 -9.08
C SER A 297 -5.32 3.48 -10.11
N THR A 298 -4.15 2.97 -9.74
CA THR A 298 -3.28 2.19 -10.63
C THR A 298 -3.27 0.70 -10.31
N CYS A 299 -4.16 0.24 -9.42
CA CYS A 299 -4.22 -1.13 -8.94
C CYS A 299 -2.85 -1.67 -8.51
N ASN A 300 -2.15 -0.93 -7.64
CA ASN A 300 -0.84 -1.31 -7.10
C ASN A 300 0.24 -1.51 -8.19
N HIS A 301 0.31 -0.60 -9.17
CA HIS A 301 1.33 -0.67 -10.21
C HIS A 301 2.76 -0.60 -9.64
N GLN A 302 3.63 -1.54 -10.04
CA GLN A 302 4.97 -1.75 -9.47
C GLN A 302 5.83 -0.47 -9.45
N LYS A 303 5.79 0.34 -10.52
CA LYS A 303 6.56 1.60 -10.61
C LYS A 303 6.20 2.60 -9.50
N ILE A 304 4.92 2.66 -9.11
CA ILE A 304 4.46 3.60 -8.07
C ILE A 304 4.80 3.06 -6.68
N ILE A 305 4.66 1.74 -6.47
CA ILE A 305 5.09 1.07 -5.24
C ILE A 305 6.56 1.34 -4.97
N LEU A 306 7.42 1.13 -5.98
CA LEU A 306 8.85 1.39 -5.93
C LEU A 306 9.15 2.80 -5.46
N LYS A 307 8.57 3.79 -6.15
CA LYS A 307 8.78 5.19 -5.85
C LYS A 307 8.33 5.54 -4.42
N TYR A 308 7.20 4.99 -3.97
CA TYR A 308 6.67 5.23 -2.63
C TYR A 308 7.55 4.62 -1.53
N VAL A 309 7.98 3.36 -1.71
CA VAL A 309 8.88 2.68 -0.78
C VAL A 309 10.20 3.44 -0.66
N ASP A 310 10.80 3.84 -1.78
CA ASP A 310 12.05 4.60 -1.78
C ASP A 310 11.87 5.97 -1.11
N TYR A 311 10.76 6.66 -1.35
CA TYR A 311 10.43 7.91 -0.66
C TYR A 311 10.34 7.71 0.87
N CYS A 312 9.63 6.67 1.33
CA CYS A 312 9.54 6.34 2.76
C CYS A 312 10.92 6.03 3.35
N VAL A 313 11.79 5.30 2.65
CA VAL A 313 13.15 5.00 3.09
C VAL A 313 14.00 6.27 3.20
N ILE A 314 13.96 7.14 2.20
CA ILE A 314 14.68 8.43 2.20
C ILE A 314 14.24 9.31 3.38
N LYS A 315 12.95 9.26 3.74
CA LYS A 315 12.39 10.00 4.88
C LYS A 315 12.55 9.28 6.24
N GLY A 316 13.23 8.14 6.28
CA GLY A 316 13.46 7.35 7.51
C GLY A 316 12.20 6.65 8.06
N LYS A 317 11.17 6.48 7.23
CA LYS A 317 9.87 5.87 7.58
C LYS A 317 9.84 4.38 7.22
N HIS A 318 10.80 3.62 7.74
CA HIS A 318 10.99 2.20 7.40
C HIS A 318 9.76 1.32 7.69
N LEU A 319 9.06 1.56 8.80
CA LEU A 319 7.85 0.79 9.13
C LEU A 319 6.74 0.98 8.09
N GLN A 320 6.59 2.19 7.56
CA GLN A 320 5.61 2.43 6.50
C GLN A 320 6.04 1.75 5.20
N ALA A 321 7.33 1.81 4.84
CA ALA A 321 7.86 1.08 3.69
C ALA A 321 7.58 -0.43 3.78
N SER A 322 7.82 -1.06 4.94
CA SER A 322 7.48 -2.47 5.17
C SER A 322 5.97 -2.73 5.02
N ASN A 323 5.13 -1.89 5.62
CA ASN A 323 3.68 -2.05 5.54
C ASN A 323 3.16 -1.96 4.10
N ILE A 324 3.72 -1.08 3.27
CA ILE A 324 3.36 -0.94 1.85
C ILE A 324 3.73 -2.21 1.08
N LEU A 325 4.93 -2.74 1.29
CA LEU A 325 5.35 -3.99 0.64
C LEU A 325 4.46 -5.17 1.07
N CYS A 326 4.19 -5.31 2.37
CA CYS A 326 3.28 -6.35 2.87
C CYS A 326 1.86 -6.21 2.30
N LYS A 327 1.34 -4.97 2.18
CA LYS A 327 0.01 -4.69 1.63
C LYS A 327 -0.09 -5.00 0.12
N THR A 328 1.00 -4.80 -0.61
CA THR A 328 1.03 -4.93 -2.08
C THR A 328 1.45 -6.31 -2.56
N MET A 329 2.11 -7.10 -1.70
CA MET A 329 2.34 -8.52 -1.94
C MET A 329 1.02 -9.31 -1.83
N PRO A 330 0.68 -10.17 -2.80
CA PRO A 330 -0.52 -10.99 -2.69
C PRO A 330 -0.45 -11.91 -1.46
N ASN A 331 -1.59 -12.04 -0.77
CA ASN A 331 -1.72 -12.86 0.45
C ASN A 331 -1.38 -14.35 0.26
N SER A 332 -1.30 -14.83 -0.99
CA SER A 332 -0.82 -16.17 -1.30
C SER A 332 0.68 -16.13 -1.58
N ASP A 333 1.48 -16.73 -0.69
CA ASP A 333 2.93 -16.85 -0.80
C ASP A 333 3.42 -17.39 -2.16
N ARG A 334 2.54 -18.09 -2.91
CA ARG A 334 2.80 -18.66 -4.24
C ARG A 334 2.87 -17.67 -5.40
N SER A 335 2.31 -16.47 -5.25
CA SER A 335 2.29 -15.43 -6.29
C SER A 335 3.00 -14.16 -5.88
N ALA A 336 3.68 -14.19 -4.72
CA ALA A 336 4.43 -13.05 -4.21
C ALA A 336 5.54 -12.65 -5.19
N SER A 337 5.60 -11.35 -5.51
CA SER A 337 6.69 -10.81 -6.31
C SER A 337 8.01 -11.01 -5.56
N VAL A 338 8.92 -11.79 -6.16
CA VAL A 338 10.26 -12.05 -5.64
C VAL A 338 10.98 -10.74 -5.32
N TRP A 339 10.80 -9.74 -6.20
CA TRP A 339 11.37 -8.42 -6.00
C TRP A 339 10.86 -7.75 -4.71
N ALA A 340 9.54 -7.76 -4.49
CA ALA A 340 8.94 -7.13 -3.30
C ALA A 340 9.38 -7.84 -2.02
N LEU A 341 9.48 -9.17 -2.06
CA LEU A 341 10.01 -9.98 -0.96
C LEU A 341 11.44 -9.59 -0.61
N LEU A 342 12.34 -9.56 -1.60
CA LEU A 342 13.74 -9.21 -1.38
C LEU A 342 13.90 -7.80 -0.81
N ARG A 343 13.10 -6.85 -1.29
CA ARG A 343 13.11 -5.48 -0.77
C ARG A 343 12.58 -5.39 0.66
N LEU A 344 11.56 -6.17 1.01
CA LEU A 344 11.04 -6.25 2.37
C LEU A 344 12.10 -6.83 3.32
N ILE A 345 12.77 -7.90 2.88
CA ILE A 345 13.89 -8.51 3.60
C ILE A 345 15.01 -7.49 3.85
N ASP A 346 15.40 -6.71 2.84
CA ASP A 346 16.40 -5.65 2.99
C ASP A 346 16.02 -4.64 4.07
N LEU A 347 14.74 -4.25 4.14
CA LEU A 347 14.23 -3.33 5.14
C LEU A 347 14.22 -3.95 6.55
N GLU A 348 13.80 -5.20 6.68
CA GLU A 348 13.83 -5.90 7.97
C GLU A 348 15.27 -6.08 8.48
N ILE A 349 16.23 -6.36 7.59
CA ILE A 349 17.66 -6.39 7.96
C ILE A 349 18.13 -4.99 8.39
N ALA A 350 17.81 -3.95 7.60
CA ALA A 350 18.23 -2.56 7.90
C ALA A 350 17.61 -2.02 9.20
N THR A 351 16.43 -2.51 9.60
CA THR A 351 15.77 -2.16 10.87
C THR A 351 16.21 -3.05 12.04
N GLY A 352 17.10 -4.01 11.82
CA GLY A 352 17.64 -4.91 12.85
C GLY A 352 16.77 -6.13 13.16
N SER A 353 15.67 -6.36 12.43
CA SER A 353 14.76 -7.51 12.59
C SER A 353 15.20 -8.71 11.75
N VAL A 354 16.45 -9.15 11.90
CA VAL A 354 17.05 -10.21 11.03
C VAL A 354 16.32 -11.56 11.11
N LEU A 355 15.78 -11.92 12.27
CA LEU A 355 14.98 -13.13 12.42
C LEU A 355 13.67 -13.09 11.62
N LYS A 356 13.02 -11.91 11.53
CA LYS A 356 11.83 -11.74 10.69
C LYS A 356 12.18 -11.88 9.22
N ALA A 357 13.34 -11.35 8.80
CA ALA A 357 13.84 -11.54 7.45
C ALA A 357 14.04 -13.04 7.13
N LYS A 358 14.61 -13.81 8.06
CA LYS A 358 14.75 -15.28 7.95
C LYS A 358 13.40 -16.00 7.84
N ASP A 359 12.43 -15.60 8.66
CA ASP A 359 11.08 -16.19 8.62
C ASP A 359 10.38 -15.91 7.28
N LEU A 360 10.47 -14.68 6.77
CA LEU A 360 9.86 -14.27 5.51
C LEU A 360 10.41 -15.07 4.33
N ILE A 361 11.73 -15.20 4.24
CA ILE A 361 12.36 -15.94 3.15
C ILE A 361 12.08 -17.44 3.24
N SER A 362 12.08 -18.01 4.45
CA SER A 362 11.81 -19.43 4.67
C SER A 362 10.37 -19.78 4.29
N LYS A 363 9.40 -18.93 4.66
CA LYS A 363 7.99 -19.10 4.26
C LYS A 363 7.84 -19.10 2.74
N TYR A 364 8.52 -18.19 2.04
CA TYR A 364 8.47 -18.13 0.59
C TYR A 364 9.04 -19.40 -0.05
N ILE A 365 10.19 -19.89 0.44
CA ILE A 365 10.83 -21.12 -0.04
C ILE A 365 9.91 -22.34 0.18
N LEU A 366 9.26 -22.45 1.35
CA LEU A 366 8.35 -23.55 1.64
C LEU A 366 7.07 -23.54 0.79
N ALA A 367 6.63 -22.36 0.35
CA ALA A 367 5.40 -22.20 -0.40
C ALA A 367 5.56 -22.42 -1.92
N ASN A 368 6.79 -22.29 -2.46
CA ASN A 368 7.06 -22.25 -3.90
C ASN A 368 7.96 -23.40 -4.35
N SER A 369 7.63 -24.03 -5.48
CA SER A 369 8.44 -25.11 -6.06
C SER A 369 9.56 -24.62 -6.97
N ASP A 370 9.36 -23.48 -7.64
CA ASP A 370 10.34 -22.85 -8.52
C ASP A 370 10.81 -21.54 -7.89
N ILE A 371 12.04 -21.54 -7.37
CA ILE A 371 12.58 -20.46 -6.55
C ILE A 371 13.79 -19.86 -7.28
N PRO A 372 13.78 -18.56 -7.59
CA PRO A 372 14.92 -17.92 -8.24
C PRO A 372 16.18 -17.94 -7.38
N ASN A 373 17.34 -18.03 -8.03
CA ASN A 373 18.65 -18.01 -7.36
C ASN A 373 18.87 -16.77 -6.46
N SER A 374 18.25 -15.62 -6.80
CA SER A 374 18.33 -14.39 -6.01
C SER A 374 17.75 -14.55 -4.60
N VAL A 375 16.76 -15.42 -4.42
CA VAL A 375 16.20 -15.75 -3.10
C VAL A 375 17.23 -16.53 -2.30
N PHE A 376 17.80 -17.61 -2.85
CA PHE A 376 18.82 -18.39 -2.14
C PHE A 376 20.09 -17.57 -1.83
N GLU A 377 20.50 -16.67 -2.73
CA GLU A 377 21.59 -15.74 -2.45
C GLU A 377 21.27 -14.86 -1.23
N LYS A 378 20.02 -14.39 -1.13
CA LYS A 378 19.59 -13.59 0.00
C LYS A 378 19.52 -14.39 1.30
N LEU A 379 19.11 -15.65 1.25
CA LEU A 379 19.13 -16.56 2.39
C LEU A 379 20.56 -16.74 2.92
N MET A 380 21.53 -16.96 2.04
CA MET A 380 22.94 -17.06 2.43
C MET A 380 23.45 -15.80 3.12
N GLN A 381 23.06 -14.61 2.63
CA GLN A 381 23.39 -13.34 3.28
C GLN A 381 22.79 -13.25 4.68
N ILE A 382 21.51 -13.60 4.85
CA ILE A 382 20.82 -13.58 6.15
C ILE A 382 21.50 -14.54 7.14
N GLU A 383 21.78 -15.77 6.72
CA GLU A 383 22.44 -16.76 7.58
C GLU A 383 23.87 -16.34 7.94
N ALA A 384 24.60 -15.72 7.02
CA ALA A 384 25.90 -15.14 7.32
C ALA A 384 25.82 -13.97 8.33
N PHE A 385 24.72 -13.20 8.32
CA PHE A 385 24.49 -12.16 9.34
C PHE A 385 24.15 -12.76 10.72
N ILE A 386 23.42 -13.87 10.78
CA ILE A 386 23.00 -14.50 12.05
C ILE A 386 24.13 -15.35 12.65
N SER A 387 24.77 -16.16 11.82
CA SER A 387 25.69 -17.23 12.21
C SER A 387 27.10 -16.97 11.66
N ALA A 388 27.58 -15.73 11.76
CA ALA A 388 28.88 -15.31 11.20
C ALA A 388 30.08 -16.15 11.71
N ASN A 389 29.96 -16.75 12.90
CA ASN A 389 31.03 -17.54 13.52
C ASN A 389 30.90 -19.06 13.24
N ASP A 390 29.84 -19.51 12.55
CA ASP A 390 29.59 -20.91 12.25
C ASP A 390 29.86 -21.21 10.78
N GLU A 391 31.16 -21.32 10.45
CA GLU A 391 31.61 -21.59 9.08
C GLU A 391 31.12 -22.95 8.56
N ASP A 392 30.97 -23.94 9.45
CA ASP A 392 30.46 -25.27 9.11
C ASP A 392 28.99 -25.21 8.65
N HIS A 393 28.16 -24.44 9.36
CA HIS A 393 26.76 -24.20 8.97
C HIS A 393 26.66 -23.51 7.60
N LEU A 394 27.48 -22.48 7.34
CA LEU A 394 27.47 -21.78 6.04
C LEU A 394 27.91 -22.69 4.88
N CYS A 395 28.91 -23.55 5.10
CA CYS A 395 29.32 -24.55 4.12
C CYS A 395 28.22 -25.61 3.89
N ALA A 396 27.59 -26.12 4.95
CA ALA A 396 26.50 -27.09 4.85
C ALA A 396 25.30 -26.51 4.08
N LEU A 397 24.87 -25.29 4.44
CA LEU A 397 23.81 -24.57 3.75
C LEU A 397 24.12 -24.37 2.26
N THR A 398 25.36 -23.99 1.93
CA THR A 398 25.78 -23.81 0.53
C THR A 398 25.65 -25.12 -0.25
N HIS A 399 26.08 -26.24 0.34
CA HIS A 399 25.93 -27.56 -0.28
C HIS A 399 24.45 -27.91 -0.50
N GLU A 400 23.57 -27.67 0.48
CA GLU A 400 22.12 -27.89 0.34
C GLU A 400 21.50 -27.03 -0.77
N ILE A 401 21.88 -25.76 -0.86
CA ILE A 401 21.39 -24.84 -1.91
C ILE A 401 21.86 -25.30 -3.30
N ILE A 402 23.12 -25.72 -3.46
CA ILE A 402 23.61 -26.26 -4.74
C ILE A 402 22.87 -27.56 -5.07
N ALA A 403 22.61 -28.40 -4.07
CA ALA A 403 21.86 -29.65 -4.25
C ALA A 403 20.44 -29.40 -4.75
N ALA A 404 19.76 -28.37 -4.24
CA ALA A 404 18.41 -27.98 -4.61
C ALA A 404 18.35 -27.27 -5.98
N THR A 405 19.23 -26.29 -6.21
CA THR A 405 19.18 -25.42 -7.41
C THR A 405 19.90 -25.99 -8.62
N LYS A 406 20.81 -26.96 -8.41
CA LYS A 406 21.76 -27.45 -9.42
C LYS A 406 22.61 -26.34 -10.06
N SER A 407 22.76 -25.20 -9.39
CA SER A 407 23.52 -24.07 -9.90
C SER A 407 24.91 -23.98 -9.27
N PRO A 408 26.00 -23.96 -10.06
CA PRO A 408 27.35 -23.84 -9.53
C PRO A 408 27.69 -22.42 -9.03
N ILE A 409 26.85 -21.42 -9.31
CA ILE A 409 27.10 -20.01 -8.94
C ILE A 409 27.25 -19.80 -7.43
N PHE A 410 26.64 -20.67 -6.61
CA PHE A 410 26.71 -20.57 -5.16
C PHE A 410 28.11 -20.91 -4.60
N LEU A 411 28.96 -21.58 -5.38
CA LEU A 411 30.38 -21.75 -5.05
C LEU A 411 31.12 -20.40 -5.06
N GLU A 412 30.80 -19.53 -6.01
CA GLU A 412 31.33 -18.16 -6.04
C GLU A 412 30.72 -17.30 -4.92
N LYS A 413 29.46 -17.53 -4.56
CA LYS A 413 28.82 -16.77 -3.48
C LYS A 413 29.40 -17.12 -2.11
N LEU A 414 29.79 -18.38 -1.88
CA LEU A 414 30.46 -18.80 -0.65
C LEU A 414 31.75 -18.02 -0.39
N THR A 415 32.54 -17.72 -1.43
CA THR A 415 33.81 -16.99 -1.27
C THR A 415 33.61 -15.53 -0.84
N LYS A 416 32.39 -14.99 -0.97
CA LYS A 416 32.00 -13.64 -0.54
C LYS A 416 31.42 -13.62 0.87
N LEU A 417 31.23 -14.79 1.50
CA LEU A 417 30.77 -14.92 2.89
C LEU A 417 31.96 -14.87 3.88
N PRO A 418 31.71 -14.60 5.17
CA PRO A 418 32.74 -14.60 6.21
C PRO A 418 33.18 -16.05 6.55
N VAL A 419 33.81 -16.74 5.60
CA VAL A 419 34.35 -18.10 5.75
C VAL A 419 35.84 -18.07 5.49
N SER A 420 36.64 -18.60 6.42
CA SER A 420 38.10 -18.65 6.28
C SER A 420 38.56 -19.41 5.03
N ASP A 421 39.69 -18.99 4.44
CA ASP A 421 40.28 -19.66 3.27
C ASP A 421 40.58 -21.15 3.55
N ALA A 422 40.96 -21.49 4.80
CA ALA A 422 41.17 -22.87 5.22
C ALA A 422 39.90 -23.72 5.13
N LYS A 423 38.74 -23.15 5.50
CA LYS A 423 37.46 -23.84 5.44
C LYS A 423 36.89 -23.89 4.03
N GLN A 424 37.09 -22.83 3.24
CA GLN A 424 36.80 -22.85 1.81
C GLN A 424 37.61 -23.94 1.11
N LYS A 425 38.91 -24.06 1.41
CA LYS A 425 39.76 -25.14 0.89
C LYS A 425 39.18 -26.52 1.20
N GLU A 426 38.86 -26.78 2.47
CA GLU A 426 38.25 -28.05 2.89
C GLU A 426 36.95 -28.35 2.12
N PHE A 427 36.08 -27.34 1.99
CA PHE A 427 34.81 -27.47 1.28
C PHE A 427 34.98 -27.79 -0.22
N PHE A 428 35.88 -27.08 -0.91
CA PHE A 428 36.11 -27.30 -2.35
C PHE A 428 36.77 -28.67 -2.61
N LEU A 429 37.67 -29.12 -1.73
CA LEU A 429 38.31 -30.43 -1.83
C LEU A 429 37.31 -31.60 -1.74
N ARG A 430 36.16 -31.41 -1.07
CA ARG A 430 35.11 -32.44 -1.01
C ARG A 430 34.46 -32.70 -2.37
N PHE A 431 34.37 -31.71 -3.26
CA PHE A 431 33.81 -31.89 -4.62
C PHE A 431 34.72 -32.70 -5.55
N VAL A 432 36.00 -32.84 -5.22
CA VAL A 432 37.01 -33.59 -5.99
C VAL A 432 37.42 -34.91 -5.31
N GLY A 433 36.67 -35.33 -4.28
CA GLY A 433 36.78 -36.66 -3.69
C GLY A 433 37.81 -36.82 -2.56
N LYS A 434 38.27 -35.71 -1.94
CA LYS A 434 39.06 -35.78 -0.71
C LYS A 434 38.14 -35.67 0.52
N GLY A 435 37.86 -36.80 1.20
CA GLY A 435 37.05 -36.88 2.44
C GLY A 435 35.83 -37.85 2.35
N ASN A 436 34.84 -37.69 3.24
CA ASN A 436 33.53 -38.36 3.11
C ASN A 436 32.65 -37.59 2.10
N THR A 437 32.67 -38.02 0.83
CA THR A 437 32.35 -37.14 -0.32
C THR A 437 31.28 -37.66 -1.27
N ASP A 438 30.60 -38.77 -0.98
CA ASP A 438 29.67 -39.39 -1.92
C ASP A 438 28.55 -38.43 -2.38
N SER A 439 28.04 -37.58 -1.49
CA SER A 439 27.06 -36.55 -1.86
C SER A 439 27.66 -35.45 -2.75
N TYR A 440 28.89 -35.02 -2.46
CA TYR A 440 29.57 -33.93 -3.16
C TYR A 440 30.01 -34.33 -4.57
N ILE A 441 30.51 -35.55 -4.75
CA ILE A 441 30.93 -36.08 -6.06
C ILE A 441 29.72 -36.26 -6.97
N SER A 442 28.63 -36.83 -6.45
CA SER A 442 27.36 -36.97 -7.18
C SER A 442 26.84 -35.61 -7.62
N LEU A 443 26.90 -34.61 -6.71
CA LEU A 443 26.48 -33.25 -7.00
C LEU A 443 27.38 -32.58 -8.05
N ALA A 444 28.70 -32.76 -7.99
CA ALA A 444 29.68 -32.23 -8.95
C ALA A 444 29.35 -32.65 -10.39
N GLY A 445 28.97 -33.92 -10.59
CA GLY A 445 28.52 -34.43 -11.89
C GLY A 445 27.22 -33.76 -12.35
N SER A 446 26.26 -33.60 -11.44
CA SER A 446 24.93 -33.02 -11.78
C SER A 446 24.96 -31.53 -12.13
N ILE A 447 25.96 -30.78 -11.67
CA ILE A 447 26.11 -29.33 -11.94
C ILE A 447 27.13 -29.04 -13.05
N GLU A 448 27.59 -30.08 -13.77
CA GLU A 448 28.64 -30.00 -14.79
C GLU A 448 29.90 -29.23 -14.32
N LEU A 449 30.35 -29.49 -13.08
CA LEU A 449 31.42 -28.72 -12.43
C LEU A 449 32.72 -28.67 -13.24
N ALA A 450 32.98 -29.68 -14.08
CA ALA A 450 34.13 -29.73 -14.99
C ALA A 450 34.18 -28.56 -15.99
N LYS A 451 33.03 -27.96 -16.34
CA LYS A 451 32.95 -26.82 -17.26
C LYS A 451 32.97 -25.47 -16.54
N TYR A 452 32.87 -25.45 -15.22
CA TYR A 452 32.78 -24.21 -14.45
C TYR A 452 34.18 -23.71 -14.04
N ALA A 453 34.75 -22.83 -14.86
CA ALA A 453 36.14 -22.37 -14.73
C ALA A 453 36.46 -21.77 -13.35
N PHE A 454 35.53 -21.01 -12.76
CA PHE A 454 35.73 -20.36 -11.46
C PHE A 454 36.13 -21.36 -10.37
N PHE A 455 35.47 -22.52 -10.30
CA PHE A 455 35.76 -23.55 -9.30
C PHE A 455 37.22 -24.02 -9.38
N TRP A 456 37.70 -24.34 -10.58
CA TRP A 456 39.05 -24.85 -10.79
C TRP A 456 40.13 -23.80 -10.55
N THR A 457 39.87 -22.54 -10.93
CA THR A 457 40.77 -21.43 -10.63
C THR A 457 40.87 -21.23 -9.12
N LYS A 458 39.72 -21.16 -8.43
CA LYS A 458 39.69 -20.95 -6.97
C LYS A 458 40.31 -22.11 -6.20
N LEU A 459 40.10 -23.34 -6.64
CA LEU A 459 40.73 -24.52 -6.03
C LEU A 459 42.26 -24.43 -6.09
N ARG A 460 42.85 -23.96 -7.21
CA ARG A 460 44.30 -23.75 -7.32
C ARG A 460 44.82 -22.62 -6.44
N GLU A 461 44.04 -21.55 -6.25
CA GLU A 461 44.43 -20.46 -5.36
C GLU A 461 44.49 -20.88 -3.89
N LEU A 462 43.62 -21.82 -3.48
CA LEU A 462 43.45 -22.24 -2.09
C LEU A 462 44.30 -23.44 -1.68
N CYS A 463 44.84 -24.20 -2.64
CA CYS A 463 45.49 -25.50 -2.41
C CYS A 463 46.98 -25.46 -2.74
N ASP A 464 47.80 -26.12 -1.92
CA ASP A 464 49.22 -26.34 -2.21
C ASP A 464 49.39 -27.56 -3.13
N ASP A 465 50.58 -27.74 -3.72
CA ASP A 465 50.85 -28.84 -4.67
C ASP A 465 50.52 -30.23 -4.08
N SER A 466 50.71 -30.44 -2.78
CA SER A 466 50.37 -31.69 -2.08
C SER A 466 48.85 -31.95 -1.99
N ASP A 467 48.05 -30.89 -1.92
CA ASP A 467 46.59 -31.01 -1.89
C ASP A 467 46.01 -31.33 -3.26
N LEU A 468 46.74 -30.97 -4.33
CA LEU A 468 46.32 -31.17 -5.72
C LEU A 468 46.76 -32.52 -6.30
N GLU A 469 47.59 -33.28 -5.58
CA GLU A 469 47.99 -34.63 -5.99
C GLU A 469 46.78 -35.53 -6.23
N GLY A 470 46.72 -36.13 -7.43
CA GLY A 470 45.65 -37.05 -7.86
C GLY A 470 44.44 -36.39 -8.51
N ILE A 471 44.37 -35.05 -8.58
CA ILE A 471 43.23 -34.32 -9.17
C ILE A 471 43.47 -34.08 -10.67
N THR A 472 42.51 -34.49 -11.51
CA THR A 472 42.56 -34.22 -12.96
C THR A 472 41.88 -32.89 -13.27
N PHE A 473 42.65 -31.88 -13.69
CA PHE A 473 42.10 -30.59 -14.09
C PHE A 473 41.51 -30.66 -15.52
N PRO A 474 40.27 -30.17 -15.74
CA PRO A 474 39.69 -30.08 -17.07
C PRO A 474 40.45 -29.11 -17.97
N GLN A 475 40.51 -29.39 -19.27
CA GLN A 475 40.98 -28.43 -20.27
C GLN A 475 39.92 -27.35 -20.47
N LEU A 476 40.02 -26.25 -19.72
CA LEU A 476 39.15 -25.10 -19.86
C LEU A 476 39.55 -24.31 -21.11
N SER A 477 38.63 -24.14 -22.07
CA SER A 477 38.87 -23.32 -23.25
C SER A 477 38.92 -21.85 -22.85
N ASN A 478 40.09 -21.23 -22.93
CA ASN A 478 40.23 -19.78 -22.85
C ASN A 478 39.45 -19.13 -24.01
N ARG A 479 38.24 -18.63 -23.76
CA ARG A 479 37.67 -17.52 -24.53
C ARG A 479 37.45 -16.36 -23.57
N PRO A 480 38.04 -15.17 -23.83
CA PRO A 480 37.75 -13.99 -23.05
C PRO A 480 36.31 -13.54 -23.34
N HIS A 481 35.56 -13.24 -22.28
CA HIS A 481 34.29 -12.53 -22.38
C HIS A 481 34.57 -11.04 -22.68
N ASP A 482 34.62 -10.69 -23.96
CA ASP A 482 34.31 -9.35 -24.44
C ASP A 482 33.03 -9.44 -25.28
N SER A 483 31.88 -9.12 -24.66
CA SER A 483 30.68 -8.49 -25.26
C SER A 483 29.54 -8.46 -24.24
#